data_AF-A0A6A6AY56-F1
#
_entry.id   AF-A0A6A6AY56-F1
#
_cell.length_a   1.000
_cell.length_b   1.000
_cell.length_c   1.000
_cell.angle_alpha   90.00
_cell.angle_beta   90.00
_cell.angle_gamma   90.00
#
_symmetry.space_group_name_H-M   'P 1'
#
loop_
_entity.id
_entity.type
_entity.pdbx_description
1 polymer ?
#
loop_
_entity_poly.entity_id
_entity_poly.type
_entity_poly.pdbx_seq_one_letter_code
_entity_poly.pdbx_strand_id
1 'polypeptide(L)'
;MNNFIYYLEGSGKSGLYKKGTPRYPAERKVLKTYEAFNAIRDAHLSSNRHSAQLTTFKDLQQNYYGVTEKDVEKLLRLCRVCAAARHPPPAPRALRAILSREIFERV
;
A
#
# COMPACT_ATOMS: atom_id res chain seq x y z
N MET A 1 26.36 5.55 22.08
CA MET A 1 25.42 4.57 22.68
C MET A 1 24.77 3.77 21.57
N ASN A 2 24.68 2.43 21.72
CA ASN A 2 24.10 1.56 20.68
C ASN A 2 22.57 1.66 20.68
N ASN A 3 22.02 2.15 19.57
CA ASN A 3 20.58 2.43 19.41
C ASN A 3 19.77 1.25 18.82
N PHE A 4 20.39 0.08 18.76
CA PHE A 4 19.79 -1.14 18.22
C PHE A 4 19.89 -2.28 19.23
N ILE A 5 18.94 -3.20 19.17
CA ILE A 5 18.84 -4.41 19.99
C ILE A 5 18.65 -5.58 19.03
N TYR A 6 19.36 -6.68 19.24
CA TYR A 6 19.16 -7.91 18.47
C TYR A 6 18.54 -8.97 19.38
N TYR A 7 17.42 -9.54 18.96
CA TYR A 7 16.76 -10.63 19.65
C TYR A 7 17.05 -11.95 18.95
N LEU A 8 17.50 -12.94 19.73
CA LEU A 8 17.64 -14.32 19.30
C LEU A 8 16.25 -14.99 19.23
N GLU A 9 16.13 -16.01 18.38
CA GLU A 9 14.90 -16.80 18.26
C GLU A 9 14.54 -17.46 19.60
N GLY A 10 13.26 -17.45 19.96
CA GLY A 10 12.74 -18.04 21.21
C GLY A 10 12.15 -17.05 22.23
N SER A 11 12.35 -15.74 22.05
CA SER A 11 11.83 -14.70 22.96
C SER A 11 10.45 -14.13 22.57
N GLY A 12 9.77 -14.74 21.59
CA GLY A 12 8.58 -14.16 20.93
C GLY A 12 8.90 -13.00 19.97
N LYS A 13 10.15 -12.52 19.96
CA LYS A 13 10.72 -11.59 18.98
C LYS A 13 11.96 -12.23 18.34
N SER A 14 12.28 -11.86 17.11
CA SER A 14 13.53 -12.26 16.46
C SER A 14 14.02 -11.19 15.48
N GLY A 15 15.34 -11.03 15.42
CA GLY A 15 16.01 -10.10 14.53
C GLY A 15 16.38 -8.76 15.15
N LEU A 16 16.67 -7.78 14.30
CA LEU A 16 17.19 -6.46 14.70
C LEU A 16 16.05 -5.47 14.95
N TYR A 17 16.14 -4.72 16.05
CA TYR A 17 15.18 -3.71 16.47
C TYR A 17 15.86 -2.38 16.73
N LYS A 18 15.18 -1.30 16.37
CA LYS A 18 15.54 0.06 16.73
C LYS A 18 14.92 0.38 18.09
N LYS A 19 15.74 0.86 19.04
CA LYS A 19 15.25 1.33 20.35
C LYS A 19 14.26 2.48 20.17
N GLY A 20 13.33 2.57 21.12
CA GLY A 20 12.38 3.67 21.20
C GLY A 20 13.08 5.04 21.26
N THR A 21 12.45 6.04 20.69
CA THR A 21 12.84 7.46 20.75
C THR A 21 11.66 8.29 21.24
N PRO A 22 11.83 9.55 21.66
CA PRO A 22 10.71 10.39 22.09
C PRO A 22 9.58 10.50 21.04
N ARG A 23 9.95 10.45 19.75
CA ARG A 23 9.00 10.46 18.63
C ARG A 23 8.31 9.10 18.40
N TYR A 24 8.98 7.99 18.73
CA TYR A 24 8.50 6.63 18.56
C TYR A 24 8.86 5.82 19.82
N PRO A 25 8.06 5.89 20.89
CA PRO A 25 8.46 5.38 22.20
C PRO A 25 8.61 3.86 22.24
N ALA A 26 7.89 3.14 21.37
CA ALA A 26 8.01 1.69 21.22
C ALA A 26 9.24 1.29 20.38
N GLU A 27 9.76 0.10 20.65
CA GLU A 27 10.76 -0.55 19.79
C GLU A 27 10.17 -0.86 18.42
N ARG A 28 10.98 -0.72 17.37
CA ARG A 28 10.54 -0.97 16.00
C ARG A 28 11.42 -2.01 15.34
N LYS A 29 10.81 -3.00 14.69
CA LYS A 29 11.55 -4.03 13.97
C LYS A 29 12.23 -3.40 12.76
N VAL A 30 13.54 -3.61 12.61
CA VAL A 30 14.28 -3.21 11.42
C VAL A 30 13.93 -4.21 10.33
N LEU A 31 13.24 -3.74 9.30
CA LEU A 31 12.84 -4.59 8.18
C LEU A 31 14.05 -4.89 7.29
N LYS A 32 14.17 -6.15 6.90
CA LYS A 32 15.05 -6.53 5.81
C LYS A 32 14.39 -6.15 4.49
N THR A 33 15.20 -5.93 3.44
CA THR A 33 14.71 -5.54 2.11
C THR A 33 13.65 -6.50 1.56
N TYR A 34 13.82 -7.81 1.75
CA TYR A 34 12.84 -8.80 1.29
C TYR A 34 11.55 -8.84 2.12
N GLU A 35 11.57 -8.38 3.38
CA GLU A 35 10.39 -8.32 4.24
C GLU A 35 9.59 -7.02 4.03
N ALA A 36 10.25 -5.96 3.57
CA ALA A 36 9.66 -4.65 3.37
C ALA A 36 8.46 -4.70 2.41
N PHE A 37 8.54 -5.50 1.35
CA PHE A 37 7.44 -5.67 0.40
C PHE A 37 6.17 -6.18 1.10
N ASN A 38 6.29 -7.27 1.86
CA ASN A 38 5.16 -7.89 2.54
C ASN A 38 4.58 -6.95 3.60
N ALA A 39 5.44 -6.30 4.39
CA ALA A 39 5.00 -5.35 5.41
C ALA A 39 4.21 -4.17 4.78
N ILE A 40 4.71 -3.58 3.69
CA ILE A 40 4.03 -2.49 2.98
C ILE A 40 2.71 -2.96 2.38
N ARG A 41 2.70 -4.13 1.74
CA ARG A 41 1.49 -4.72 1.18
C ARG A 41 0.43 -4.94 2.26
N ASP A 42 0.80 -5.54 3.37
CA ASP A 42 -0.13 -5.88 4.45
C ASP A 42 -0.66 -4.62 5.14
N ALA A 43 0.17 -3.58 5.29
CA ALA A 43 -0.28 -2.27 5.77
C ALA A 43 -1.20 -1.55 4.77
N HIS A 44 -0.91 -1.61 3.47
CA HIS A 44 -1.76 -1.03 2.42
C HIS A 44 -3.13 -1.72 2.34
N LEU A 45 -3.14 -3.05 2.45
CA LEU A 45 -4.34 -3.87 2.40
C LEU A 45 -5.00 -4.06 3.76
N SER A 46 -4.48 -3.43 4.81
CA SER A 46 -5.05 -3.54 6.16
C SER A 46 -6.53 -3.14 6.14
N SER A 47 -7.35 -4.00 6.75
CA SER A 47 -8.82 -3.86 6.77
C SER A 47 -9.48 -3.76 5.39
N ASN A 48 -8.83 -4.24 4.32
CA ASN A 48 -9.34 -4.20 2.94
C ASN A 48 -9.60 -2.77 2.40
N ARG A 49 -8.99 -1.74 3.01
CA ARG A 49 -9.28 -0.33 2.70
C ARG A 49 -8.40 0.30 1.63
N HIS A 50 -7.38 -0.40 1.13
CA HIS A 50 -6.43 0.14 0.15
C HIS A 50 -5.90 1.53 0.57
N SER A 51 -5.35 1.60 1.77
CA SER A 51 -4.90 2.84 2.41
C SER A 51 -3.98 3.67 1.51
N ALA A 52 -4.14 5.00 1.59
CA ALA A 52 -3.32 5.95 0.85
C ALA A 52 -1.84 5.92 1.30
N GLN A 53 -0.94 6.41 0.46
CA GLN A 53 0.51 6.37 0.72
C GLN A 53 0.90 6.93 2.09
N LEU A 54 0.42 8.12 2.44
CA LEU A 54 0.77 8.78 3.70
C LEU A 54 0.24 8.02 4.92
N THR A 55 -0.95 7.43 4.83
CA THR A 55 -1.53 6.65 5.94
C THR A 55 -0.79 5.33 6.10
N THR A 56 -0.56 4.60 5.00
CA THR A 56 0.24 3.37 5.01
C THR A 56 1.66 3.61 5.56
N PHE A 57 2.30 4.72 5.18
CA PHE A 57 3.62 5.05 5.71
C PHE A 57 3.59 5.33 7.22
N LYS A 58 2.61 6.11 7.70
CA LYS A 58 2.45 6.38 9.14
C LYS A 58 2.23 5.09 9.93
N ASP A 59 1.39 4.18 9.45
CA ASP A 59 1.12 2.90 10.11
C ASP A 59 2.37 2.02 10.17
N LEU A 60 3.15 1.96 9.08
CA LEU A 60 4.43 1.25 9.06
C LEU A 60 5.44 1.85 10.04
N GLN A 61 5.52 3.17 10.11
CA GLN A 61 6.49 3.87 10.97
C GLN A 61 6.27 3.60 12.46
N GLN A 62 5.07 3.19 12.88
CA GLN A 62 4.79 2.83 14.27
C GLN A 62 5.50 1.54 14.69
N ASN A 63 5.58 0.56 13.78
CA ASN A 63 6.03 -0.80 14.10
C ASN A 63 7.39 -1.15 13.48
N TYR A 64 7.77 -0.47 12.40
CA TYR A 64 8.92 -0.82 11.59
C TYR A 64 9.90 0.35 11.39
N TYR A 65 11.16 0.00 11.15
CA TYR A 65 12.24 0.93 10.82
C TYR A 65 12.92 0.51 9.52
N GLY A 66 13.37 1.50 8.73
CA GLY A 66 14.12 1.28 7.48
C GLY A 66 13.30 1.38 6.19
N VAL A 67 12.00 1.66 6.25
CA VAL A 67 11.15 1.91 5.08
C VAL A 67 11.06 3.42 4.82
N THR A 68 11.15 3.83 3.56
CA THR A 68 10.97 5.23 3.14
C THR A 68 9.62 5.46 2.46
N GLU A 69 9.15 6.71 2.41
CA GLU A 69 7.92 7.05 1.66
C GLU A 69 8.01 6.68 0.18
N LYS A 70 9.21 6.79 -0.43
CA LYS A 70 9.44 6.42 -1.83
C LYS A 70 9.25 4.93 -2.08
N ASP A 71 9.62 4.08 -1.11
CA ASP A 71 9.41 2.64 -1.21
C ASP A 71 7.92 2.32 -1.21
N VAL A 72 7.17 2.94 -0.29
CA VAL A 72 5.71 2.82 -0.21
C VAL A 72 5.07 3.29 -1.52
N GLU A 73 5.47 4.46 -2.03
CA GLU A 73 4.94 5.00 -3.29
C GLU A 73 5.11 4.03 -4.47
N LYS A 74 6.34 3.53 -4.67
CA LYS A 74 6.66 2.59 -5.75
C LYS A 74 5.78 1.35 -5.68
N LEU A 75 5.57 0.84 -4.47
CA LEU A 75 4.79 -0.38 -4.24
C LEU A 75 3.29 -0.17 -4.46
N LEU A 76 2.73 0.93 -3.95
CA LEU A 76 1.32 1.27 -4.11
C LEU A 76 0.95 1.59 -5.57
N ARG A 77 1.91 2.03 -6.40
CA ARG A 77 1.71 2.15 -7.86
C ARG A 77 1.41 0.81 -8.53
N LEU A 78 1.88 -0.30 -7.99
CA LEU A 78 1.65 -1.65 -8.53
C LEU A 78 0.26 -2.21 -8.18
N CYS A 79 -0.46 -1.59 -7.23
CA CYS A 79 -1.78 -2.05 -6.86
C CYS A 79 -2.78 -1.82 -7.99
N ARG A 80 -3.24 -2.90 -8.64
CA ARG A 80 -4.17 -2.86 -9.78
C ARG A 80 -5.51 -2.20 -9.42
N VAL A 81 -6.02 -2.46 -8.22
CA VAL A 81 -7.28 -1.88 -7.73
C VAL A 81 -7.16 -0.37 -7.63
N CYS A 82 -6.11 0.13 -6.97
CA CYS A 82 -5.85 1.57 -6.87
C CYS A 82 -5.48 2.20 -8.21
N ALA A 83 -4.82 1.47 -9.11
CA ALA A 83 -4.52 1.96 -10.46
C ALA A 83 -5.80 2.17 -11.28
N ALA A 84 -6.72 1.20 -11.26
CA ALA A 84 -8.02 1.33 -11.93
C ALA A 84 -8.85 2.47 -11.34
N ALA A 85 -8.88 2.62 -10.02
CA ALA A 85 -9.62 3.70 -9.37
C ALA A 85 -9.07 5.11 -9.69
N ARG A 86 -7.76 5.26 -9.94
CA ARG A 86 -7.13 6.54 -10.33
C ARG A 86 -7.44 6.97 -11.76
N HIS A 87 -7.75 6.01 -12.63
CA HIS A 87 -8.04 6.24 -14.04
C HIS A 87 -9.42 5.69 -14.37
N PRO A 88 -10.50 6.34 -13.89
CA PRO A 88 -11.85 5.93 -14.24
C PRO A 88 -12.00 5.96 -15.76
N PRO A 89 -12.79 5.05 -16.34
CA PRO A 89 -13.04 5.05 -17.78
C PRO A 89 -13.59 6.42 -18.18
N PRO A 90 -13.24 6.92 -19.39
CA PRO A 90 -13.81 8.16 -19.89
C PRO A 90 -15.34 8.04 -19.89
N ALA A 91 -16.02 9.14 -19.57
CA ALA A 91 -17.47 9.19 -19.60
C ALA A 91 -17.96 8.67 -20.96
N PRO A 92 -18.98 7.78 -20.98
CA PRO A 92 -19.50 7.24 -22.23
C PRO A 92 -19.91 8.41 -23.13
N ARG A 93 -19.39 8.42 -24.36
CA ARG A 93 -19.74 9.43 -25.35
C ARG A 93 -21.24 9.30 -25.62
N ALA A 94 -21.95 10.43 -25.73
CA ALA A 94 -23.37 10.43 -26.04
C ALA A 94 -23.62 9.59 -27.30
N LEU A 95 -24.41 8.52 -27.15
CA LEU A 95 -24.81 7.67 -28.26
C LEU A 95 -25.65 8.53 -29.20
N ARG A 96 -25.25 8.59 -30.47
CA ARG A 96 -26.07 9.19 -31.53
C ARG A 96 -26.93 8.08 -32.12
N ALA A 97 -28.24 8.25 -32.10
CA ALA A 97 -29.15 7.35 -32.80
C ALA A 97 -28.81 7.35 -34.29
N ILE A 98 -28.59 6.17 -34.86
CA ILE A 98 -28.54 5.98 -36.30
C ILE A 98 -29.99 5.92 -36.76
N LEU A 99 -30.52 7.05 -37.23
CA LEU A 99 -31.84 7.09 -37.85
C LEU A 99 -31.71 6.58 -39.29
N SER A 100 -31.82 5.27 -39.49
CA SER A 100 -32.00 4.70 -40.82
C SER A 100 -33.48 4.84 -41.21
N ARG A 101 -33.76 5.57 -42.30
CA ARG A 101 -35.13 5.82 -42.75
C ARG A 101 -35.78 4.63 -43.49
N GLU A 102 -35.03 3.55 -43.70
CA GLU A 102 -35.38 2.51 -44.69
C GLU A 102 -35.26 1.08 -44.17
N ILE A 103 -35.45 0.84 -42.86
CA ILE A 103 -35.49 -0.53 -42.32
C ILE A 103 -36.77 -0.68 -41.52
N PHE A 104 -37.83 -1.11 -42.19
CA PHE A 104 -38.98 -1.70 -41.52
C PHE A 104 -38.68 -3.18 -41.30
N GLU A 105 -38.65 -3.61 -40.04
CA GLU A 105 -38.65 -5.03 -39.67
C GLU A 105 -39.97 -5.62 -40.19
N ARG A 106 -39.89 -6.51 -41.20
CA ARG A 106 -41.07 -7.23 -41.69
C ARG A 106 -41.46 -8.26 -40.63
N VAL A 107 -42.58 -8.01 -39.94
CA VAL A 107 -43.29 -8.98 -39.09
C VAL A 107 -44.06 -9.97 -39.96
#